data_AF-A0A1F8ZKZ0-F1
#
_entry.id   AF-A0A1F8ZKZ0-F1
#
_cell.length_a   1.000
_cell.length_b   1.000
_cell.length_c   1.000
_cell.angle_alpha   90.00
_cell.angle_beta   90.00
_cell.angle_gamma   90.00
#
_symmetry.space_group_name_H-M   'P 1'
#
loop_
_entity.id
_entity.type
_entity.pdbx_description
1 polymer ?
#
loop_
_entity_poly.entity_id
_entity_poly.type
_entity_poly.pdbx_seq_one_letter_code
_entity_poly.pdbx_strand_id
1 'polypeptide(L)'
;MPLLPSFSPLKYIGINSQITYAPADDASVTPTNSATSSDGLASSTLRLGSLPGDYTVNATCSECTEGSPQTFTATAKCPDVPQYYQDDYSDDYDGICKDYENLTSSGKPGVKTCALGDKTWTIAEKGCALASMGMVMERYKYPTPNTPDKLNDIFIKDIAGYDKKGSVKWYAPNVITGYGIQYQYDPTHFGKGETLPKSLMDNYLGKCMPVIVRVINPHTHNPQHWIVVTGKVDNDYTVNDSDLANKDLKWLSKYGDIYDIRVYKDPKGGCQ
;
A
#
# COMPACT_ATOMS: atom_id res chain seq x y z
N MET A 1 -38.85 1.22 47.34
CA MET A 1 -37.86 1.13 46.26
C MET A 1 -37.24 -0.25 46.32
N PRO A 2 -37.32 -1.09 45.27
CA PRO A 2 -36.60 -2.37 45.27
C PRO A 2 -35.10 -2.08 45.17
N LEU A 3 -34.32 -2.64 46.09
CA LEU A 3 -32.87 -2.66 45.99
C LEU A 3 -32.50 -3.50 44.76
N LEU A 4 -31.78 -2.91 43.80
CA LEU A 4 -31.20 -3.68 42.71
C LEU A 4 -30.25 -4.73 43.34
N PRO A 5 -30.29 -5.99 42.89
CA PRO A 5 -29.35 -6.99 43.37
C PRO A 5 -27.92 -6.52 43.11
N SER A 6 -27.13 -6.48 44.18
CA SER A 6 -25.70 -6.25 44.13
C SER A 6 -25.03 -7.50 43.54
N PHE A 7 -24.68 -7.46 42.26
CA PHE A 7 -23.88 -8.51 41.63
C PHE A 7 -22.41 -8.29 41.99
N SER A 8 -21.85 -9.20 42.79
CA SER A 8 -20.41 -9.24 43.03
C SER A 8 -19.74 -9.96 41.85
N PRO A 9 -18.67 -9.40 41.26
CA PRO A 9 -17.92 -10.07 40.20
C PRO A 9 -17.39 -11.43 40.67
N LEU A 10 -17.52 -12.47 39.84
CA LEU A 10 -16.96 -13.79 40.12
C LEU A 10 -15.43 -13.76 40.01
N LYS A 11 -14.74 -14.31 41.01
CA LYS A 11 -13.28 -14.24 41.16
C LYS A 11 -12.64 -15.60 40.88
N TYR A 12 -11.46 -15.59 40.25
CA TYR A 12 -10.67 -16.77 39.91
C TYR A 12 -11.39 -17.80 39.03
N ILE A 13 -12.39 -17.37 38.27
CA ILE A 13 -13.14 -18.22 37.33
C ILE A 13 -12.49 -18.18 35.95
N GLY A 14 -12.40 -19.35 35.30
CA GLY A 14 -11.82 -19.46 33.96
C GLY A 14 -12.71 -18.87 32.87
N ILE A 15 -12.15 -17.96 32.07
CA ILE A 15 -12.76 -17.40 30.86
C ILE A 15 -12.03 -17.98 29.64
N ASN A 16 -12.76 -18.68 28.78
CA ASN A 16 -12.21 -19.21 27.52
C ASN A 16 -12.51 -18.23 26.38
N SER A 17 -11.46 -17.72 25.75
CA SER A 17 -11.51 -16.85 24.58
C SER A 17 -11.19 -17.63 23.31
N GLN A 18 -12.07 -17.55 22.31
CA GLN A 18 -11.90 -18.19 21.02
C GLN A 18 -12.27 -17.24 19.89
N ILE A 19 -11.46 -17.20 18.82
CA ILE A 19 -11.82 -16.55 17.57
C ILE A 19 -12.95 -17.35 16.92
N THR A 20 -14.09 -16.71 16.69
CA THR A 20 -15.27 -17.33 16.04
C THR A 20 -15.39 -16.94 14.58
N TYR A 21 -14.80 -15.81 14.20
CA TYR A 21 -14.70 -15.37 12.82
C TYR A 21 -13.40 -14.59 12.60
N ALA A 22 -12.73 -14.87 11.49
CA ALA A 22 -11.58 -14.12 11.01
C ALA A 22 -11.55 -14.19 9.48
N PRO A 23 -11.19 -13.09 8.78
CA PRO A 23 -10.95 -13.11 7.34
C PRO A 23 -9.68 -13.88 6.95
N ALA A 24 -8.76 -14.10 7.90
CA ALA A 24 -7.49 -14.79 7.72
C ALA A 24 -7.17 -15.74 8.89
N ASP A 25 -6.46 -16.82 8.59
CA ASP A 25 -6.12 -17.89 9.54
C ASP A 25 -4.92 -17.56 10.45
N ASP A 26 -4.26 -16.42 10.24
CA ASP A 26 -3.07 -15.99 10.99
C ASP A 26 -3.39 -15.06 12.19
N ALA A 27 -4.67 -14.82 12.47
CA ALA A 27 -5.11 -14.19 13.71
C ALA A 27 -4.94 -15.10 14.91
N SER A 28 -4.73 -14.51 16.09
CA SER A 28 -4.56 -15.27 17.33
C SER A 28 -5.13 -14.52 18.53
N VAL A 29 -5.63 -15.27 19.52
CA VAL A 29 -6.04 -14.72 20.81
C VAL A 29 -5.21 -15.38 21.91
N THR A 30 -4.61 -14.60 22.81
CA THR A 30 -3.72 -15.12 23.86
C THR A 30 -3.81 -14.29 25.15
N PRO A 31 -3.92 -14.92 26.33
CA PRO A 31 -4.19 -16.35 26.51
C PRO A 31 -5.59 -16.74 25.99
N THR A 32 -5.76 -18.00 25.60
CA THR A 32 -7.09 -18.55 25.23
C THR A 32 -7.91 -18.92 26.46
N ASN A 33 -7.27 -19.05 27.62
CA ASN A 33 -7.92 -19.22 28.92
C ASN A 33 -7.26 -18.29 29.94
N SER A 34 -8.06 -17.44 30.58
CA SER A 34 -7.61 -16.57 31.66
C SER A 34 -8.57 -16.63 32.84
N ALA A 35 -8.03 -16.76 34.05
CA ALA A 35 -8.83 -16.68 35.27
C ALA A 35 -9.15 -15.21 35.60
N THR A 36 -10.34 -14.95 36.13
CA THR A 36 -10.67 -13.62 36.66
C THR A 36 -9.80 -13.27 37.87
N SER A 37 -9.39 -12.01 37.98
CA SER A 37 -8.62 -11.48 39.09
C SER A 37 -9.47 -11.31 40.37
N SER A 38 -8.87 -10.79 41.44
CA SER A 38 -9.58 -10.43 42.68
C SER A 38 -10.69 -9.39 42.47
N ASP A 39 -10.63 -8.66 41.37
CA ASP A 39 -11.61 -7.63 40.97
C ASP A 39 -12.61 -8.17 39.93
N GLY A 40 -12.53 -9.46 39.59
CA GLY A 40 -13.42 -10.14 38.66
C GLY A 40 -13.11 -9.90 37.18
N LEU A 41 -11.92 -9.37 36.87
CA LEU A 41 -11.50 -9.10 35.49
C LEU A 41 -10.58 -10.19 34.95
N ALA A 42 -10.86 -10.67 33.74
CA ALA A 42 -9.96 -11.51 32.94
C ALA A 42 -9.60 -10.75 31.65
N SER A 43 -8.44 -11.06 31.08
CA SER A 43 -7.96 -10.41 29.85
C SER A 43 -7.35 -11.40 28.88
N SER A 44 -7.52 -11.07 27.60
CA SER A 44 -6.94 -11.75 26.46
C SER A 44 -6.56 -10.68 25.42
N THR A 45 -5.50 -10.91 24.67
CA THR A 45 -5.07 -10.05 23.57
C THR A 45 -5.40 -10.71 22.24
N LEU A 46 -6.16 -10.03 21.39
CA LEU A 46 -6.37 -10.40 20.00
C LEU A 46 -5.28 -9.75 19.14
N ARG A 47 -4.50 -10.58 18.44
CA ARG A 47 -3.67 -10.16 17.31
C ARG A 47 -4.45 -10.41 16.02
N LEU A 48 -4.70 -9.35 15.26
CA LEU A 48 -5.38 -9.42 13.97
C LEU A 48 -4.51 -10.13 12.93
N GLY A 49 -5.17 -10.70 11.93
CA GLY A 49 -4.53 -11.37 10.81
C GLY A 49 -4.08 -10.42 9.70
N SER A 50 -3.58 -10.99 8.61
CA SER A 50 -3.01 -10.23 7.48
C SER A 50 -4.04 -9.68 6.48
N LEU A 51 -5.33 -9.94 6.68
CA LEU A 51 -6.41 -9.46 5.81
C LEU A 51 -7.32 -8.44 6.50
N PRO A 52 -7.86 -7.45 5.77
CA PRO A 52 -8.77 -6.46 6.32
C PRO A 52 -10.13 -7.09 6.61
N GLY A 53 -10.88 -6.49 7.54
CA GLY A 53 -12.22 -6.94 7.90
C GLY A 53 -12.37 -7.20 9.39
N ASP A 54 -13.54 -7.70 9.77
CA ASP A 54 -13.91 -7.94 11.16
C ASP A 54 -13.33 -9.26 11.68
N TYR A 55 -12.77 -9.20 12.88
CA TYR A 55 -12.32 -10.34 13.66
C TYR A 55 -13.17 -10.41 14.92
N THR A 56 -13.79 -11.57 15.16
CA THR A 56 -14.72 -11.77 16.27
C THR A 56 -14.17 -12.79 17.26
N VAL A 57 -14.17 -12.43 18.54
CA VAL A 57 -13.78 -13.30 19.65
C VAL A 57 -14.97 -13.48 20.58
N ASN A 58 -15.28 -14.73 20.91
CA ASN A 58 -16.21 -15.05 21.99
C ASN A 58 -15.42 -15.39 23.25
N ALA A 59 -15.76 -14.71 24.35
CA ALA A 59 -15.35 -15.05 25.70
C ALA A 59 -16.49 -15.83 26.38
N THR A 60 -16.20 -17.05 26.82
CA THR A 60 -17.15 -17.96 27.46
C THR A 60 -16.73 -18.26 28.89
N CYS A 61 -17.72 -18.27 29.77
CA CYS A 61 -17.59 -18.62 31.18
C CYS A 61 -18.62 -19.71 31.49
N SER A 62 -18.16 -20.90 31.84
CA SER A 62 -19.05 -22.03 32.16
C SER A 62 -19.72 -21.92 33.53
N GLU A 63 -19.12 -21.15 34.44
CA GLU A 63 -19.58 -20.97 35.82
C GLU A 63 -20.42 -19.68 35.98
N CYS A 64 -20.53 -18.87 34.92
CA CYS A 64 -21.29 -17.64 34.94
C CYS A 64 -22.76 -17.93 34.64
N THR A 65 -23.66 -17.43 35.49
CA THR A 65 -25.11 -17.62 35.35
C THR A 65 -25.76 -16.63 34.37
N GLU A 66 -25.09 -15.52 34.08
CA GLU A 66 -25.55 -14.46 33.18
C GLU A 66 -24.38 -13.86 32.39
N GLY A 67 -24.68 -13.22 31.25
CA GLY A 67 -23.68 -12.48 30.49
C GLY A 67 -22.59 -13.34 29.82
N SER A 68 -22.83 -14.62 29.59
CA SER A 68 -21.91 -15.50 28.86
C SER A 68 -22.67 -16.18 27.72
N PRO A 69 -22.14 -16.21 26.47
CA PRO A 69 -20.88 -15.63 26.02
C PRO A 69 -20.91 -14.10 25.90
N GLN A 70 -19.73 -13.46 25.97
CA GLN A 70 -19.50 -12.09 25.51
C GLN A 70 -18.81 -12.13 24.15
N THR A 71 -19.24 -11.26 23.23
CA THR A 71 -18.66 -11.16 21.89
C THR A 71 -17.94 -9.84 21.72
N PHE A 72 -16.69 -9.90 21.27
CA PHE A 72 -15.86 -8.74 20.96
C PHE A 72 -15.55 -8.75 19.47
N THR A 73 -15.64 -7.58 18.82
CA THR A 73 -15.29 -7.40 17.42
C THR A 73 -14.20 -6.34 17.30
N ALA A 74 -13.18 -6.63 16.51
CA ALA A 74 -12.16 -5.68 16.09
C ALA A 74 -12.02 -5.70 14.57
N THR A 75 -11.90 -4.54 13.93
CA THR A 75 -11.81 -4.44 12.47
C THR A 75 -10.39 -4.09 12.06
N ALA A 76 -9.74 -4.97 11.29
CA ALA A 76 -8.48 -4.67 10.62
C ALA A 76 -8.73 -3.79 9.39
N LYS A 77 -7.93 -2.75 9.20
CA LYS A 77 -8.00 -1.89 8.02
C LYS A 77 -6.70 -1.98 7.23
N CYS A 78 -6.80 -1.71 5.94
CA CYS A 78 -5.62 -1.35 5.18
C CYS A 78 -5.06 -0.04 5.75
N PRO A 79 -3.74 0.06 6.04
CA PRO A 79 -3.08 1.34 6.26
C PRO A 79 -3.37 2.31 5.12
N ASP A 80 -3.13 3.60 5.32
CA ASP A 80 -3.23 4.57 4.23
C ASP A 80 -1.99 4.50 3.32
N VAL A 81 -2.18 4.79 2.04
CA VAL A 81 -1.06 5.09 1.14
C VAL A 81 -0.79 6.59 1.22
N PRO A 82 0.41 7.03 1.60
CA PRO A 82 0.73 8.45 1.60
C PRO A 82 0.63 9.02 0.18
N GLN A 83 0.40 10.32 0.09
CA GLN A 83 0.37 11.06 -1.17
C GLN A 83 1.68 11.83 -1.33
N TYR A 84 2.39 11.60 -2.43
CA TYR A 84 3.54 12.38 -2.83
C TYR A 84 3.27 13.01 -4.19
N TYR A 85 3.44 14.33 -4.30
CA TYR A 85 3.37 15.02 -5.58
C TYR A 85 4.77 15.14 -6.16
N GLN A 86 4.97 14.68 -7.40
CA GLN A 86 6.28 14.75 -8.05
C GLN A 86 6.71 16.22 -8.23
N ASP A 87 5.76 17.13 -8.37
CA ASP A 87 5.96 18.56 -8.54
C ASP A 87 6.62 19.23 -7.32
N ASP A 88 6.55 18.60 -6.14
CA ASP A 88 7.20 19.09 -4.92
C ASP A 88 8.72 18.83 -4.93
N TYR A 89 9.24 18.11 -5.93
CA TYR A 89 10.63 17.67 -6.00
C TYR A 89 11.32 18.17 -7.28
N SER A 90 12.32 19.03 -7.11
CA SER A 90 13.06 19.66 -8.21
C SER A 90 14.43 19.05 -8.48
N ASP A 91 14.82 18.04 -7.70
CA ASP A 91 16.09 17.34 -7.87
C ASP A 91 16.28 16.83 -9.30
N ASP A 92 17.53 16.89 -9.76
CA ASP A 92 17.93 16.23 -10.99
C ASP A 92 17.51 14.77 -10.91
N TYR A 93 16.85 14.30 -11.96
CA TYR A 93 16.47 12.92 -12.10
C TYR A 93 17.73 12.06 -12.33
N ASP A 94 17.54 10.83 -12.77
CA ASP A 94 18.52 9.75 -13.06
C ASP A 94 19.79 10.04 -13.90
N GLY A 95 20.28 11.28 -13.96
CA GLY A 95 21.47 11.68 -14.70
C GLY A 95 21.27 11.62 -16.22
N ILE A 96 20.03 11.55 -16.70
CA ILE A 96 19.71 11.72 -18.12
C ILE A 96 19.32 13.16 -18.42
N CYS A 97 19.66 13.58 -19.63
CA CYS A 97 19.42 14.93 -20.11
C CYS A 97 18.38 14.96 -21.22
N LYS A 98 17.82 16.16 -21.41
CA LYS A 98 16.85 16.46 -22.45
C LYS A 98 17.51 16.38 -23.82
N ASP A 99 16.95 15.56 -24.69
CA ASP A 99 17.36 15.46 -26.08
C ASP A 99 16.44 16.31 -26.95
N TYR A 100 16.86 17.54 -27.25
CA TYR A 100 16.11 18.47 -28.10
C TYR A 100 16.23 18.16 -29.59
N GLU A 101 17.18 17.30 -29.99
CA GLU A 101 17.35 16.88 -31.39
C GLU A 101 16.42 15.71 -31.72
N ASN A 102 16.10 14.86 -30.74
CA ASN A 102 15.21 13.72 -30.87
C ASN A 102 13.92 13.91 -30.07
N LEU A 103 12.99 14.70 -30.59
CA LEU A 103 11.69 14.94 -29.95
C LEU A 103 10.81 13.68 -29.95
N THR A 104 9.99 13.54 -28.90
CA THR A 104 8.90 12.55 -28.85
C THR A 104 7.84 12.87 -29.90
N SER A 105 6.94 11.91 -30.16
CA SER A 105 5.76 12.14 -31.00
C SER A 105 4.84 13.26 -30.52
N SER A 106 4.94 13.64 -29.24
CA SER A 106 4.23 14.77 -28.62
C SER A 106 5.02 16.08 -28.64
N GLY A 107 6.16 16.14 -29.34
CA GLY A 107 6.99 17.34 -29.46
C GLY A 107 7.80 17.70 -28.21
N LYS A 108 7.85 16.82 -27.20
CA LYS A 108 8.67 17.01 -26.00
C LYS A 108 10.11 16.52 -26.26
N PRO A 109 11.13 17.04 -25.55
CA PRO A 109 12.48 16.50 -25.67
C PRO A 109 12.52 15.00 -25.37
N GLY A 110 13.39 14.28 -26.05
CA GLY A 110 13.71 12.89 -25.74
C GLY A 110 14.63 12.75 -24.53
N VAL A 111 15.29 11.60 -24.45
CA VAL A 111 16.29 11.29 -23.42
C VAL A 111 17.63 10.98 -24.05
N LYS A 112 18.70 11.53 -23.49
CA LYS A 112 20.09 11.19 -23.83
C LYS A 112 20.97 11.14 -22.59
N THR A 113 22.13 10.50 -22.70
CA THR A 113 23.19 10.64 -21.68
C THR A 113 23.65 12.09 -21.62
N CYS A 114 23.82 12.62 -20.41
CA CYS A 114 24.26 14.00 -20.23
C CYS A 114 25.70 14.22 -20.72
N ALA A 115 25.87 15.24 -21.55
CA ALA A 115 27.15 15.90 -21.82
C ALA A 115 27.29 17.16 -20.96
N LEU A 116 28.49 17.74 -20.92
CA LEU A 116 28.74 18.99 -20.20
C LEU A 116 27.84 20.11 -20.72
N GLY A 117 27.08 20.74 -19.83
CA GLY A 117 26.17 21.84 -20.15
C GLY A 117 24.78 21.41 -20.62
N ASP A 118 24.50 20.11 -20.72
CA ASP A 118 23.16 19.62 -21.02
C ASP A 118 22.19 19.89 -19.86
N LYS A 119 20.92 20.08 -20.19
CA LYS A 119 19.84 20.22 -19.21
C LYS A 119 19.29 18.86 -18.80
N THR A 120 19.38 18.54 -17.52
CA THR A 120 18.81 17.36 -16.89
C THR A 120 17.28 17.38 -16.91
N TRP A 121 16.69 16.18 -16.86
CA TRP A 121 15.31 16.03 -16.41
C TRP A 121 15.23 16.15 -14.89
N THR A 122 14.11 16.62 -14.36
CA THR A 122 13.86 16.63 -12.90
C THR A 122 12.80 15.61 -12.50
N ILE A 123 12.71 15.31 -11.20
CA ILE A 123 11.63 14.48 -10.65
C ILE A 123 10.25 15.08 -11.01
N ALA A 124 10.05 16.39 -10.88
CA ALA A 124 8.80 17.03 -11.29
C ALA A 124 8.40 16.75 -12.75
N GLU A 125 9.37 16.59 -13.66
CA GLU A 125 9.08 16.40 -15.08
C GLU A 125 8.85 14.93 -15.49
N LYS A 126 9.47 13.97 -14.79
CA LYS A 126 9.47 12.54 -15.17
C LYS A 126 9.30 11.54 -14.03
N GLY A 127 9.04 12.01 -12.83
CA GLY A 127 9.13 11.24 -11.59
C GLY A 127 7.90 10.41 -11.23
N CYS A 128 6.84 10.36 -12.03
CA CYS A 128 5.58 9.68 -11.66
C CYS A 128 5.77 8.22 -11.18
N ALA A 129 6.63 7.45 -11.86
CA ALA A 129 6.94 6.07 -11.48
C ALA A 129 7.73 5.98 -10.16
N LEU A 130 8.70 6.89 -9.98
CA LEU A 130 9.49 6.99 -8.75
C LEU A 130 8.62 7.40 -7.55
N ALA A 131 7.76 8.41 -7.75
CA ALA A 131 6.82 8.88 -6.73
C ALA A 131 5.80 7.80 -6.36
N SER A 132 5.24 7.11 -7.35
CA SER A 132 4.38 5.95 -7.13
C SER A 132 5.07 4.84 -6.33
N MET A 133 6.34 4.55 -6.65
CA MET A 133 7.14 3.60 -5.90
C MET A 133 7.35 4.05 -4.45
N GLY A 134 7.69 5.32 -4.23
CA GLY A 134 7.86 5.89 -2.90
C GLY A 134 6.60 5.82 -2.04
N MET A 135 5.44 6.13 -2.63
CA MET A 135 4.15 6.01 -1.94
C MET A 135 3.88 4.57 -1.45
N VAL A 136 4.15 3.56 -2.29
CA VAL A 136 3.95 2.16 -1.90
C VAL A 136 5.00 1.68 -0.89
N MET A 137 6.26 2.10 -1.03
CA MET A 137 7.31 1.73 -0.08
C MET A 137 7.07 2.35 1.31
N GLU A 138 6.67 3.62 1.36
CA GLU A 138 6.39 4.32 2.63
C GLU A 138 5.20 3.71 3.36
N ARG A 139 4.19 3.24 2.63
CA ARG A 139 3.08 2.50 3.23
C ARG A 139 3.58 1.32 4.06
N TYR A 140 4.56 0.57 3.56
CA TYR A 140 5.11 -0.59 4.25
C TYR A 140 6.04 -0.22 5.41
N LYS A 141 6.24 1.08 5.69
CA LYS A 141 7.04 1.59 6.81
C LYS A 141 8.42 0.96 6.88
N TYR A 142 9.01 0.70 5.71
CA TYR A 142 10.37 0.18 5.65
C TYR A 142 11.36 1.28 6.11
N PRO A 143 12.38 0.95 6.92
CA PRO A 143 13.24 1.92 7.62
C PRO A 143 14.14 2.81 6.73
N THR A 144 13.93 2.81 5.43
CA THR A 144 14.57 3.72 4.48
C THR A 144 13.70 4.95 4.25
N PRO A 145 14.26 6.15 4.07
CA PRO A 145 13.47 7.28 3.59
C PRO A 145 12.89 6.93 2.21
N ASN A 146 11.57 6.89 2.10
CA ASN A 146 10.86 6.44 0.89
C ASN A 146 10.27 7.62 0.09
N THR A 147 10.67 8.85 0.41
CA THR A 147 10.28 10.03 -0.37
C THR A 147 10.97 10.01 -1.74
N PRO A 148 10.35 10.61 -2.78
CA PRO A 148 10.89 10.63 -4.13
C PRO A 148 12.35 11.11 -4.23
N ASP A 149 12.71 12.20 -3.57
CA ASP A 149 14.08 12.74 -3.55
C ASP A 149 15.09 11.76 -2.96
N LYS A 150 14.73 11.10 -1.85
CA LYS A 150 15.63 10.16 -1.17
C LYS A 150 15.78 8.85 -1.93
N LEU A 151 14.70 8.37 -2.57
CA LEU A 151 14.78 7.23 -3.47
C LEU A 151 15.61 7.56 -4.72
N ASN A 152 15.44 8.75 -5.30
CA ASN A 152 16.25 9.21 -6.42
C ASN A 152 17.75 9.19 -6.09
N ASP A 153 18.12 9.73 -4.92
CA ASP A 153 19.48 9.73 -4.41
C ASP A 153 20.07 8.30 -4.35
N ILE A 154 19.36 7.35 -3.74
CA ILE A 154 19.77 5.95 -3.64
C ILE A 154 19.90 5.32 -5.03
N PHE A 155 18.94 5.58 -5.91
CA PHE A 155 18.93 5.00 -7.26
C PHE A 155 20.14 5.45 -8.07
N ILE A 156 20.52 6.72 -7.97
CA ILE A 156 21.66 7.30 -8.69
C ILE A 156 22.98 6.84 -8.07
N LYS A 157 23.10 6.91 -6.74
CA LYS A 157 24.40 6.77 -6.05
C LYS A 157 24.76 5.32 -5.71
N ASP A 158 23.77 4.49 -5.40
CA ASP A 158 24.04 3.21 -4.72
C ASP A 158 23.70 1.98 -5.57
N ILE A 159 22.63 2.00 -6.37
CA ILE A 159 22.09 0.78 -6.99
C ILE A 159 21.86 0.83 -8.50
N ALA A 160 22.19 1.95 -9.16
CA ALA A 160 21.87 2.18 -10.57
C ALA A 160 20.39 1.86 -10.87
N GLY A 161 19.47 2.49 -10.15
CA GLY A 161 18.04 2.17 -10.12
C GLY A 161 17.25 2.54 -11.38
N TYR A 162 17.90 3.06 -12.41
CA TYR A 162 17.30 3.43 -13.69
C TYR A 162 17.88 2.62 -14.85
N ASP A 163 17.11 2.45 -15.93
CA ASP A 163 17.61 1.95 -17.21
C ASP A 163 18.19 3.09 -18.08
N LYS A 164 18.75 2.74 -19.25
CA LYS A 164 19.38 3.71 -20.16
C LYS A 164 18.40 4.74 -20.76
N LYS A 165 17.09 4.53 -20.63
CA LYS A 165 16.03 5.45 -21.08
C LYS A 165 15.44 6.26 -19.92
N GLY A 166 15.92 6.00 -18.72
CA GLY A 166 15.48 6.62 -17.49
C GLY A 166 14.21 6.07 -16.88
N SER A 167 13.85 4.85 -17.24
CA SER A 167 12.77 4.14 -16.56
C SER A 167 13.28 3.59 -15.24
N VAL A 168 12.48 3.70 -14.18
CA VAL A 168 12.78 3.02 -12.92
C VAL A 168 12.88 1.51 -13.14
N LYS A 169 13.88 0.87 -12.53
CA LYS A 169 13.96 -0.58 -12.45
C LYS A 169 13.00 -1.04 -11.37
N TRP A 170 11.89 -1.65 -11.76
CA TRP A 170 10.84 -2.11 -10.84
C TRP A 170 11.31 -3.12 -9.79
N TYR A 171 12.48 -3.75 -9.94
CA TYR A 171 13.07 -4.62 -8.91
C TYR A 171 13.90 -3.85 -7.86
N ALA A 172 14.11 -2.55 -8.01
CA ALA A 172 14.95 -1.74 -7.11
C ALA A 172 14.53 -1.85 -5.63
N PRO A 173 13.23 -1.88 -5.26
CA PRO A 173 12.84 -2.08 -3.86
C PRO A 173 13.35 -3.39 -3.26
N ASN A 174 13.49 -4.47 -4.05
CA ASN A 174 14.07 -5.73 -3.56
C ASN A 174 15.49 -5.50 -3.05
N VAL A 175 16.27 -4.69 -3.77
CA VAL A 175 17.68 -4.42 -3.46
C VAL A 175 17.77 -3.49 -2.25
N ILE A 176 17.04 -2.37 -2.26
CA ILE A 176 17.07 -1.34 -1.20
C ILE A 176 16.68 -1.93 0.15
N THR A 177 15.67 -2.80 0.15
CA THR A 177 15.10 -3.33 1.39
C THR A 177 15.74 -4.64 1.84
N GLY A 178 16.69 -5.19 1.08
CA GLY A 178 17.20 -6.55 1.34
C GLY A 178 16.09 -7.60 1.26
N TYR A 179 15.21 -7.50 0.25
CA TYR A 179 14.04 -8.36 0.00
C TYR A 179 12.91 -8.28 1.03
N GLY A 180 12.90 -7.26 1.90
CA GLY A 180 11.75 -7.01 2.77
C GLY A 180 10.54 -6.40 2.05
N ILE A 181 10.74 -5.78 0.89
CA ILE A 181 9.69 -5.48 -0.09
C ILE A 181 10.06 -6.22 -1.38
N GLN A 182 9.10 -6.98 -1.92
CA GLN A 182 9.33 -7.86 -3.06
C GLN A 182 8.45 -7.48 -4.26
N TYR A 183 9.08 -7.07 -5.35
CA TYR A 183 8.45 -6.89 -6.64
C TYR A 183 7.85 -8.22 -7.15
N GLN A 184 6.56 -8.21 -7.42
CA GLN A 184 5.82 -9.34 -7.97
C GLN A 184 5.84 -9.23 -9.49
N TYR A 185 6.76 -9.94 -10.12
CA TYR A 185 6.79 -10.05 -11.58
C TYR A 185 5.69 -11.00 -12.06
N ASP A 186 4.79 -10.50 -12.90
CA ASP A 186 3.77 -11.30 -13.56
C ASP A 186 3.67 -10.86 -15.04
N PRO A 187 4.00 -11.73 -16.01
CA PRO A 187 3.98 -11.37 -17.43
C PRO A 187 2.57 -11.00 -17.95
N THR A 188 1.50 -11.39 -17.26
CA THR A 188 0.12 -11.00 -17.60
C THR A 188 -0.20 -9.55 -17.25
N HIS A 189 0.62 -8.92 -16.41
CA HIS A 189 0.48 -7.53 -15.99
C HIS A 189 1.14 -6.52 -16.94
N PHE A 190 1.56 -6.97 -18.12
CA PHE A 190 2.16 -6.12 -19.14
C PHE A 190 1.22 -6.09 -20.33
N GLY A 191 0.51 -4.98 -20.53
CA GLY A 191 -0.46 -4.82 -21.61
C GLY A 191 0.18 -4.94 -22.99
N LYS A 192 1.51 -4.87 -23.13
CA LYS A 192 2.24 -4.98 -24.41
C LYS A 192 1.69 -4.03 -25.50
N GLY A 193 1.08 -2.91 -25.10
CA GLY A 193 0.40 -1.95 -25.98
C GLY A 193 -1.12 -2.02 -25.94
N GLU A 194 -1.69 -3.05 -25.34
CA GLU A 194 -3.12 -3.28 -25.13
C GLU A 194 -3.55 -2.90 -23.70
N THR A 195 -4.87 -2.83 -23.50
CA THR A 195 -5.47 -2.54 -22.19
C THR A 195 -5.54 -3.81 -21.34
N LEU A 196 -5.44 -3.66 -20.02
CA LEU A 196 -5.54 -4.74 -19.05
C LEU A 196 -6.88 -4.69 -18.30
N PRO A 197 -7.48 -5.84 -17.96
CA PRO A 197 -8.64 -5.87 -17.09
C PRO A 197 -8.30 -5.32 -15.70
N LYS A 198 -9.08 -4.33 -15.22
CA LYS A 198 -8.90 -3.75 -13.88
C LYS A 198 -9.07 -4.76 -12.74
N SER A 199 -9.85 -5.82 -12.97
CA SER A 199 -10.06 -6.92 -12.00
C SER A 199 -8.78 -7.68 -11.64
N LEU A 200 -7.70 -7.58 -12.45
CA LEU A 200 -6.40 -8.14 -12.09
C LEU A 200 -5.84 -7.55 -10.78
N MET A 201 -6.30 -6.35 -10.39
CA MET A 201 -5.87 -5.70 -9.16
C MET A 201 -6.58 -6.22 -7.90
N ASP A 202 -7.77 -6.81 -8.04
CA ASP A 202 -8.67 -7.11 -6.92
C ASP A 202 -8.02 -8.02 -5.86
N ASN A 203 -7.27 -9.03 -6.29
CA ASN A 203 -6.58 -9.95 -5.39
C ASN A 203 -5.47 -9.26 -4.57
N TYR A 204 -4.84 -8.22 -5.11
CA TYR A 204 -3.81 -7.46 -4.41
C TYR A 204 -4.44 -6.46 -3.44
N LEU A 205 -5.45 -5.72 -3.90
CA LEU A 205 -6.16 -4.74 -3.07
C LEU A 205 -6.88 -5.40 -1.89
N GLY A 206 -7.46 -6.59 -2.09
CA GLY A 206 -8.04 -7.40 -1.01
C GLY A 206 -7.04 -7.87 0.06
N LYS A 207 -5.74 -7.81 -0.24
CA LYS A 207 -4.63 -8.11 0.69
C LYS A 207 -3.94 -6.85 1.19
N CYS A 208 -4.58 -5.68 1.03
CA CYS A 208 -4.03 -4.38 1.36
C CYS A 208 -2.67 -4.08 0.69
N MET A 209 -2.48 -4.62 -0.51
CA MET A 209 -1.32 -4.34 -1.36
C MET A 209 -1.74 -3.31 -2.43
N PRO A 210 -1.28 -2.05 -2.33
CA PRO A 210 -1.55 -1.07 -3.37
C PRO A 210 -0.91 -1.50 -4.68
N VAL A 211 -1.52 -1.06 -5.77
CA VAL A 211 -1.12 -1.44 -7.12
C VAL A 211 -0.69 -0.21 -7.88
N ILE A 212 0.52 -0.21 -8.44
CA ILE A 212 0.97 0.86 -9.32
C ILE A 212 0.51 0.50 -10.74
N VAL A 213 -0.18 1.42 -11.42
CA VAL A 213 -0.70 1.19 -12.77
C VAL A 213 -0.24 2.25 -13.76
N ARG A 214 -0.05 1.84 -15.02
CA ARG A 214 0.15 2.78 -16.12
C ARG A 214 -1.18 3.15 -16.75
N VAL A 215 -1.41 4.45 -16.91
CA VAL A 215 -2.60 5.06 -17.49
C VAL A 215 -2.23 6.12 -18.51
N ILE A 216 -3.23 6.66 -19.21
CA ILE A 216 -3.09 7.92 -19.95
C ILE A 216 -3.39 9.05 -18.96
N ASN A 217 -2.46 10.00 -18.83
CA ASN A 217 -2.69 11.17 -17.98
C ASN A 217 -3.81 12.05 -18.57
N PRO A 218 -4.90 12.32 -17.84
CA PRO A 218 -6.04 13.08 -18.37
C PRO A 218 -5.73 14.56 -18.59
N HIS A 219 -4.75 15.12 -17.87
CA HIS A 219 -4.30 16.50 -18.04
C HIS A 219 -3.36 16.63 -19.25
N THR A 220 -2.32 15.81 -19.32
CA THR A 220 -1.23 15.96 -20.32
C THR A 220 -1.38 15.06 -21.54
N HIS A 221 -2.34 14.13 -21.54
CA HIS A 221 -2.54 13.09 -22.56
C HIS A 221 -1.32 12.17 -22.76
N ASN A 222 -0.40 12.13 -21.80
CA ASN A 222 0.79 11.29 -21.85
C ASN A 222 0.41 9.82 -21.56
N PRO A 223 0.71 8.86 -22.46
CA PRO A 223 0.43 7.43 -22.25
C PRO A 223 1.41 6.70 -21.32
N GLN A 224 2.42 7.41 -20.80
CA GLN A 224 3.45 6.88 -19.89
C GLN A 224 3.31 7.46 -18.47
N HIS A 225 2.07 7.55 -17.97
CA HIS A 225 1.78 8.06 -16.64
C HIS A 225 1.54 6.94 -15.64
N TRP A 226 2.14 7.04 -14.47
CA TRP A 226 2.05 6.02 -13.42
C TRP A 226 1.38 6.59 -12.18
N ILE A 227 0.38 5.88 -11.67
CA ILE A 227 -0.37 6.24 -10.47
C ILE A 227 -0.48 5.04 -9.52
N VAL A 228 -0.85 5.29 -8.27
CA VAL A 228 -1.07 4.24 -7.27
C VAL A 228 -2.56 4.04 -7.05
N VAL A 229 -3.05 2.83 -7.29
CA VAL A 229 -4.37 2.37 -6.87
C VAL A 229 -4.28 1.92 -5.41
N THR A 230 -5.05 2.57 -4.55
CA THR A 230 -4.94 2.45 -3.09
C THR A 230 -5.99 1.54 -2.48
N GLY A 231 -7.08 1.27 -3.20
CA GLY A 231 -8.20 0.47 -2.72
C GLY A 231 -9.30 0.33 -3.77
N LYS A 232 -10.36 -0.38 -3.39
CA LYS A 232 -11.59 -0.55 -4.18
C LYS A 232 -12.78 -0.16 -3.32
N VAL A 233 -13.66 0.67 -3.87
CA VAL A 233 -14.92 1.07 -3.24
C VAL A 233 -16.02 0.82 -4.26
N ASP A 234 -16.99 -0.01 -3.88
CA ASP A 234 -18.03 -0.50 -4.77
C ASP A 234 -17.45 -1.08 -6.07
N ASN A 235 -17.72 -0.41 -7.21
CA ASN A 235 -17.30 -0.83 -8.54
C ASN A 235 -16.12 -0.01 -9.11
N ASP A 236 -15.50 0.87 -8.32
CA ASP A 236 -14.37 1.69 -8.76
C ASP A 236 -13.19 1.60 -7.79
N TYR A 237 -12.07 2.20 -8.18
CA TYR A 237 -10.80 2.11 -7.49
C TYR A 237 -10.33 3.49 -7.07
N THR A 238 -9.93 3.62 -5.81
CA THR A 238 -9.35 4.86 -5.28
C THR A 238 -7.91 4.98 -5.71
N VAL A 239 -7.45 6.20 -5.99
CA VAL A 239 -6.08 6.44 -6.48
C VAL A 239 -5.38 7.60 -5.79
N ASN A 240 -4.05 7.49 -5.73
CA ASN A 240 -3.12 8.58 -5.50
C ASN A 240 -2.35 8.82 -6.80
N ASP A 241 -2.46 10.03 -7.36
CA ASP A 241 -1.70 10.49 -8.52
C ASP A 241 -0.64 11.49 -8.06
N SER A 242 0.60 11.31 -8.50
CA SER A 242 1.70 12.22 -8.17
C SER A 242 1.70 13.51 -8.98
N ASP A 243 0.93 13.61 -10.06
CA ASP A 243 0.75 14.86 -10.81
C ASP A 243 -0.20 15.80 -10.05
N LEU A 244 0.33 16.95 -9.59
CA LEU A 244 -0.44 17.92 -8.81
C LEU A 244 -1.65 18.48 -9.60
N ALA A 245 -1.59 18.50 -10.93
CA ALA A 245 -2.71 18.91 -11.78
C ALA A 245 -3.90 17.94 -11.67
N ASN A 246 -3.67 16.70 -11.24
CA ASN A 246 -4.68 15.65 -11.09
C ASN A 246 -5.09 15.41 -9.62
N LYS A 247 -4.70 16.27 -8.68
CA LYS A 247 -4.91 16.06 -7.22
C LYS A 247 -6.36 15.73 -6.81
N ASP A 248 -7.34 16.21 -7.57
CA ASP A 248 -8.77 16.02 -7.30
C ASP A 248 -9.36 14.74 -7.96
N LEU A 249 -8.57 14.05 -8.79
CA LEU A 249 -8.96 12.82 -9.47
C LEU A 249 -8.72 11.60 -8.56
N LYS A 250 -9.65 11.39 -7.63
CA LYS A 250 -9.57 10.30 -6.63
C LYS A 250 -9.97 8.91 -7.15
N TRP A 251 -10.44 8.81 -8.39
CA TRP A 251 -11.06 7.61 -8.95
C TRP A 251 -10.39 7.16 -10.24
N LEU A 252 -10.07 5.87 -10.35
CA LEU A 252 -9.40 5.30 -11.53
C LEU A 252 -10.26 5.42 -12.80
N SER A 253 -11.59 5.41 -12.69
CA SER A 253 -12.49 5.65 -13.82
C SER A 253 -12.21 6.97 -14.56
N LYS A 254 -11.63 7.97 -13.91
CA LYS A 254 -11.26 9.26 -14.52
C LYS A 254 -10.06 9.18 -15.48
N TYR A 255 -9.31 8.08 -15.44
CA TYR A 255 -8.13 7.85 -16.28
C TYR A 255 -8.41 6.90 -17.46
N GLY A 256 -9.62 6.31 -17.52
CA GLY A 256 -9.96 5.32 -18.54
C GLY A 256 -9.33 3.96 -18.28
N ASP A 257 -8.64 3.42 -19.28
CA ASP A 257 -8.04 2.09 -19.24
C ASP A 257 -6.67 2.07 -18.55
N ILE A 258 -6.27 0.89 -18.07
CA ILE A 258 -4.94 0.62 -17.56
C ILE A 258 -4.16 -0.22 -18.58
N TYR A 259 -2.83 -0.07 -18.61
CA TYR A 259 -1.98 -0.70 -19.63
C TYR A 259 -0.81 -1.49 -19.05
N ASP A 260 -0.50 -1.30 -17.76
CA ASP A 260 0.50 -2.05 -17.03
C ASP A 260 0.15 -2.07 -15.55
N ILE A 261 0.51 -3.15 -14.87
CA ILE A 261 0.37 -3.32 -13.43
C ILE A 261 1.75 -3.63 -12.81
N ARG A 262 2.07 -2.99 -11.69
CA ARG A 262 3.27 -3.25 -10.88
C ARG A 262 2.84 -3.37 -9.43
N VAL A 263 3.32 -4.42 -8.78
CA VAL A 263 2.91 -4.76 -7.41
C VAL A 263 4.15 -5.05 -6.57
N TYR A 264 4.14 -4.55 -5.36
CA TYR A 264 5.10 -4.88 -4.33
C TYR A 264 4.40 -5.66 -3.21
N LYS A 265 5.10 -6.62 -2.64
CA LYS A 265 4.64 -7.43 -1.51
C LYS A 265 5.55 -7.18 -0.31
N ASP A 266 4.96 -6.84 0.82
CA ASP A 266 5.60 -6.96 2.13
C ASP A 266 5.30 -8.37 2.70
N PRO A 267 6.32 -9.20 2.98
CA PRO A 267 6.14 -10.49 3.65
C PRO A 267 5.43 -10.40 5.01
N LYS A 268 5.47 -9.25 5.69
CA LYS A 268 4.76 -9.01 6.95
C LYS A 268 3.25 -8.81 6.78
N GLY A 269 2.77 -8.71 5.54
CA GLY A 269 1.37 -8.48 5.21
C GLY A 269 1.05 -7.00 4.97
N GLY A 270 -0.14 -6.75 4.41
CA GLY A 270 -0.59 -5.41 4.05
C GLY A 270 -1.48 -4.73 5.09
N CYS A 271 -1.97 -5.47 6.10
CA CYS A 271 -2.81 -4.94 7.19
C CYS A 271 -1.96 -4.64 8.43
N GLN A 272 -2.30 -3.56 9.13
CA GLN A 272 -1.76 -3.22 10.46
C GLN A 272 -2.89 -2.92 11.42
#